data_AF-A0A9E2I5W2-F1
#
_entry.id   AF-A0A9E2I5W2-F1
#
_cell.length_a   1.000
_cell.length_b   1.000
_cell.length_c   1.000
_cell.angle_alpha   90.00
_cell.angle_beta   90.00
_cell.angle_gamma   90.00
#
_symmetry.space_group_name_H-M   'P 1'
#
loop_
_entity.id
_entity.type
_entity.pdbx_description
1 polymer ?
#
loop_
_entity_poly.entity_id
_entity_poly.type
_entity_poly.pdbx_seq_one_letter_code
_entity_poly.pdbx_strand_id
1 'polypeptide(L)'
;MFPIPGPEFIRGADLIADSPPRRLADSPTRPLFFKPCLVLTNKCDDEAGDEIFKIFLELLEDKCPEILPISVSTGRNIEAMKQIIFERLDIIRVYSHSPGQEANFDQPFVLPTGSTVGEFSRKVHKDF
;
A
#
# COMPACT_ATOMS: atom_id res chain seq x y z
N MET A 1 4.20 7.58 21.07
CA MET A 1 3.16 7.84 20.04
C MET A 1 3.83 8.61 18.93
N PHE A 2 4.25 7.92 17.86
CA PHE A 2 4.92 8.56 16.73
C PHE A 2 3.87 9.26 15.86
N PRO A 3 4.06 10.53 15.48
CA PRO A 3 3.11 11.23 14.63
C PRO A 3 3.11 10.60 13.24
N ILE A 4 1.93 10.30 12.75
CA ILE A 4 1.69 9.86 11.37
C ILE A 4 1.72 11.13 10.51
N PRO A 5 2.67 11.28 9.56
CA PRO A 5 2.65 12.42 8.65
C PRO A 5 1.39 12.35 7.77
N GLY A 6 0.73 13.50 7.59
CA GLY A 6 -0.48 13.61 6.76
C GLY A 6 -0.21 13.33 5.29
N PRO A 7 -1.26 13.20 4.46
CA PRO A 7 -1.14 12.82 3.06
C PRO A 7 -0.63 14.00 2.22
N GLU A 8 0.68 14.21 2.22
CA GLU A 8 1.36 15.06 1.25
C GLU A 8 1.32 14.34 -0.11
N PHE A 9 0.50 14.89 -1.00
CA PHE A 9 0.22 14.41 -2.34
C PHE A 9 1.44 14.61 -3.25
N ILE A 10 2.35 13.63 -3.30
CA ILE A 10 3.40 13.62 -4.32
C ILE A 10 2.80 13.12 -5.63
N ARG A 11 2.58 14.05 -6.58
CA ARG A 11 2.34 13.71 -7.98
C ARG A 11 3.54 12.92 -8.49
N GLY A 12 3.36 11.61 -8.63
CA GLY A 12 4.35 10.71 -9.21
C GLY A 12 4.56 11.02 -10.69
N ALA A 13 5.62 11.76 -10.99
CA ALA A 13 6.28 11.79 -12.31
C ALA A 13 7.68 12.40 -12.21
N ASP A 14 7.90 13.33 -11.28
CA ASP A 14 9.19 13.98 -11.12
C ASP A 14 9.79 13.56 -9.78
N LEU A 15 10.71 12.60 -9.82
CA LEU A 15 11.94 12.58 -9.01
C LEU A 15 12.58 11.18 -9.05
N ILE A 16 13.86 11.18 -9.43
CA ILE A 16 14.89 10.14 -9.23
C ILE A 16 14.98 9.04 -10.30
N ALA A 17 15.88 9.27 -11.27
CA ALA A 17 16.84 8.25 -11.72
C ALA A 17 18.01 8.91 -12.49
N ASP A 18 18.84 9.71 -11.81
CA ASP A 18 20.12 10.17 -12.40
C ASP A 18 21.25 9.15 -12.19
N SER A 19 20.95 7.88 -12.44
CA SER A 19 21.91 6.77 -12.44
C SER A 19 21.32 5.59 -13.21
N PRO A 20 21.95 5.11 -14.30
CA PRO A 20 21.42 3.98 -15.05
C PRO A 20 21.47 2.70 -14.18
N PRO A 21 20.42 1.86 -14.20
CA PRO A 21 20.41 0.61 -13.46
C PRO A 21 21.56 -0.28 -13.95
N ARG A 22 22.33 -0.85 -13.00
CA ARG A 22 23.38 -1.83 -13.29
C ARG A 22 22.81 -2.95 -14.17
N ARG A 23 23.33 -3.06 -15.39
CA ARG A 23 22.99 -4.11 -16.37
C ARG A 23 23.25 -5.49 -15.75
N LEU A 24 22.20 -6.24 -15.47
CA LEU A 24 22.25 -7.69 -15.38
C LEU A 24 22.15 -8.22 -16.82
N ALA A 25 23.19 -8.92 -17.28
CA ALA A 25 23.36 -9.33 -18.68
C ALA A 25 22.22 -10.26 -19.18
N ASP A 26 21.78 -9.99 -20.41
CA ASP A 26 21.04 -10.84 -21.36
C ASP A 26 19.91 -11.74 -20.83
N SER A 27 18.73 -11.13 -20.67
CA SER A 27 17.44 -11.82 -20.77
C SER A 27 16.45 -10.91 -21.51
N PRO A 28 15.48 -11.45 -22.30
CA PRO A 28 14.54 -10.63 -23.06
C PRO A 28 13.91 -9.62 -22.11
N THR A 29 14.12 -8.34 -22.41
CA THR A 29 13.76 -7.21 -21.55
C THR A 29 12.29 -7.30 -21.15
N ARG A 30 12.03 -7.88 -19.97
CA ARG A 30 10.74 -7.79 -19.33
C ARG A 30 10.51 -6.30 -19.06
N PRO A 31 9.37 -5.72 -19.49
CA PRO A 31 9.06 -4.35 -19.13
C PRO A 31 9.11 -4.20 -17.61
N LEU A 32 9.87 -3.23 -17.13
CA LEU A 32 9.89 -2.87 -15.72
C LEU A 32 8.55 -2.20 -15.39
N PHE A 33 7.81 -2.76 -14.44
CA PHE A 33 6.58 -2.16 -13.92
C PHE A 33 6.84 -1.63 -12.52
N PHE A 34 6.61 -0.34 -12.32
CA PHE A 34 6.68 0.29 -11.01
C PHE A 34 5.32 0.16 -10.33
N LYS A 35 5.32 -0.43 -9.13
CA LYS A 35 4.15 -0.52 -8.26
C LYS A 35 4.44 0.24 -6.97
N PRO A 36 3.43 0.89 -6.37
CA PRO A 36 3.56 1.41 -5.01
C PRO A 36 4.07 0.30 -4.07
N CYS A 37 5.04 0.64 -3.22
CA CYS A 37 5.68 -0.31 -2.31
C CYS A 37 5.70 0.28 -0.90
N LEU A 38 5.38 -0.55 0.09
CA LEU A 38 5.51 -0.26 1.51
C LEU A 38 6.60 -1.19 2.06
N VAL A 39 7.62 -0.64 2.71
CA VAL A 39 8.70 -1.43 3.31
C VAL A 39 8.40 -1.67 4.78
N LEU A 40 8.50 -2.93 5.23
CA LEU A 40 8.22 -3.31 6.61
C LEU A 40 9.49 -3.78 7.31
N THR A 41 9.87 -3.12 8.39
CA THR A 41 10.99 -3.52 9.25
C THR A 41 10.46 -4.33 10.43
N ASN A 42 10.56 -5.66 10.33
CA ASN A 42 10.11 -6.56 11.38
C ASN A 42 11.10 -6.65 12.56
N LYS A 43 10.64 -7.17 13.70
CA LYS A 43 11.37 -7.37 14.97
C LYS A 43 11.64 -6.09 15.78
N CYS A 44 10.81 -5.06 15.61
CA CYS A 44 10.84 -3.88 16.48
C CYS A 44 10.04 -4.15 17.76
N ASP A 45 10.51 -5.12 18.54
CA ASP A 45 9.79 -5.69 19.69
C ASP A 45 9.94 -4.80 20.94
N ASP A 46 11.08 -4.12 21.08
CA ASP A 46 11.50 -3.36 22.27
C ASP A 46 12.25 -2.07 21.91
N GLU A 47 12.73 -1.33 22.92
CA GLU A 47 13.44 -0.05 22.74
C GLU A 47 14.73 -0.22 21.94
N ALA A 48 15.46 -1.34 22.09
CA ALA A 48 16.66 -1.60 21.30
C ALA A 48 16.33 -1.75 19.80
N GLY A 49 15.18 -2.37 19.48
CA GLY A 49 14.68 -2.45 18.11
C GLY A 49 14.35 -1.08 17.52
N ASP A 50 13.77 -0.18 18.32
CA ASP A 50 13.48 1.19 17.89
C ASP A 50 14.75 2.02 17.65
N GLU A 51 15.81 1.81 18.43
CA GLU A 51 17.12 2.44 18.19
C GLU A 51 17.78 1.95 16.91
N ILE A 52 17.78 0.63 16.67
CA ILE A 52 18.30 0.04 15.43
C ILE A 52 17.50 0.57 14.23
N PHE A 53 16.18 0.70 14.37
CA PHE A 53 15.34 1.26 13.31
C PHE A 53 15.70 2.72 12.99
N LYS A 54 15.99 3.56 13.99
CA LYS A 54 16.44 4.95 13.75
C LYS A 54 17.77 4.99 13.00
N ILE A 55 18.75 4.19 13.43
CA ILE A 55 20.05 4.10 12.74
C ILE A 55 19.86 3.63 11.30
N PHE A 56 18.98 2.65 11.08
CA PHE A 56 18.64 2.17 9.75
C PHE A 56 18.02 3.27 8.88
N LEU A 57 17.12 4.10 9.43
CA LEU A 57 16.56 5.25 8.71
C LEU A 57 17.62 6.30 8.34
N GLU A 58 18.53 6.61 9.26
CA GLU A 58 19.62 7.57 9.01
C GLU A 58 20.53 7.10 7.86
N LEU A 59 20.84 5.81 7.80
CA LEU A 59 21.65 5.21 6.73
C LEU A 59 20.98 5.22 5.35
N LEU A 60 19.65 5.33 5.30
CA LEU A 60 18.91 5.27 4.05
C LEU A 60 18.79 6.62 3.33
N GLU A 61 19.07 7.75 4.00
CA GLU A 61 19.22 9.09 3.39
C GLU A 61 18.17 9.40 2.30
N ASP A 62 16.89 9.14 2.58
CA ASP A 62 15.73 9.39 1.69
C ASP A 62 15.62 8.54 0.41
N LYS A 63 16.44 7.50 0.26
CA LYS A 63 16.44 6.64 -0.95
C LYS A 63 15.34 5.58 -0.97
N CYS A 64 14.56 5.46 0.10
CA CYS A 64 13.54 4.43 0.23
C CYS A 64 12.13 5.02 0.27
N PRO A 65 11.14 4.30 -0.30
CA PRO A 65 9.74 4.60 -0.07
C PRO A 65 9.39 4.43 1.42
N GLU A 66 8.17 4.81 1.79
CA GLU A 66 7.64 4.73 3.15
C GLU A 66 8.01 3.42 3.88
N ILE A 67 8.59 3.55 5.08
CA ILE A 67 9.08 2.44 5.89
C ILE A 67 8.30 2.41 7.21
N LEU A 68 7.72 1.26 7.54
CA LEU A 68 6.97 1.05 8.77
C LEU A 68 7.65 -0.02 9.65
N PRO A 69 8.08 0.32 10.88
CA PRO A 69 8.56 -0.66 11.82
C PRO A 69 7.39 -1.48 12.37
N ILE A 70 7.52 -2.80 12.39
CA ILE A 70 6.49 -3.71 12.91
C ILE A 70 7.10 -4.73 13.88
N SER A 71 6.26 -5.24 14.77
CA SER A 71 6.59 -6.42 15.55
C SER A 71 5.46 -7.42 15.41
N VAL A 72 5.75 -8.54 14.74
CA VAL A 72 4.80 -9.63 14.56
C VAL A 72 4.55 -10.36 15.89
N SER A 73 5.54 -10.41 16.79
CA SER A 73 5.44 -11.07 18.08
C SER A 73 4.55 -10.30 19.06
N THR A 74 4.67 -8.97 19.11
CA THR A 74 3.88 -8.10 20.00
C THR A 74 2.61 -7.57 19.35
N GLY A 75 2.47 -7.68 18.02
CA GLY A 75 1.38 -7.08 17.24
C GLY A 75 1.53 -5.58 16.99
N ARG A 76 2.68 -4.98 17.34
CA ARG A 76 2.93 -3.54 17.16
C ARG A 76 2.87 -3.15 15.68
N ASN A 77 2.16 -2.06 15.42
CA ASN A 77 1.99 -1.43 14.09
C ASN A 77 1.34 -2.32 13.01
N ILE A 78 0.76 -3.47 13.37
CA ILE A 78 0.02 -4.31 12.43
C ILE A 78 -1.26 -3.63 11.95
N GLU A 79 -1.96 -2.88 12.82
CA GLU A 79 -3.17 -2.16 12.41
C GLU A 79 -2.86 -0.96 11.51
N ALA A 80 -1.80 -0.21 11.85
CA ALA A 80 -1.28 0.86 10.99
C ALA A 80 -0.88 0.32 9.61
N MET A 81 -0.22 -0.85 9.54
CA MET A 81 0.11 -1.51 8.28
C MET A 81 -1.14 -1.80 7.44
N LYS A 82 -2.20 -2.36 8.04
CA LYS A 82 -3.46 -2.65 7.31
C LYS A 82 -4.10 -1.37 6.78
N GLN A 83 -4.12 -0.32 7.60
CA GLN A 83 -4.68 0.97 7.20
C GLN A 83 -3.91 1.57 6.02
N ILE A 84 -2.58 1.62 6.09
CA ILE A 84 -1.73 2.13 5.00
C ILE A 84 -1.96 1.31 3.73
N ILE A 85 -2.03 -0.03 3.82
CA ILE A 85 -2.31 -0.87 2.64
C ILE A 85 -3.66 -0.51 2.03
N PHE A 86 -4.71 -0.37 2.85
CA PHE A 86 -6.05 -0.05 2.35
C PHE A 86 -6.10 1.33 1.68
N GLU A 87 -5.47 2.34 2.28
CA GLU A 87 -5.37 3.70 1.73
C GLU A 87 -4.56 3.71 0.42
N ARG A 88 -3.43 2.99 0.37
CA ARG A 88 -2.56 2.91 -0.81
C ARG A 88 -3.17 2.12 -1.97
N LEU A 89 -4.07 1.19 -1.69
CA LEU A 89 -4.80 0.45 -2.72
C LEU A 89 -5.83 1.35 -3.43
N ASP A 90 -6.24 2.46 -2.81
CA ASP A 90 -7.23 3.41 -3.34
C ASP A 90 -8.50 2.69 -3.85
N ILE A 91 -9.09 1.88 -2.96
CA ILE A 91 -10.27 1.05 -3.24
C ILE A 91 -11.45 1.41 -2.35
N ILE A 92 -12.65 1.22 -2.89
CA ILE A 92 -13.94 1.30 -2.20
C ILE A 92 -14.59 -0.09 -2.14
N ARG A 93 -15.35 -0.34 -1.07
CA ARG A 93 -16.16 -1.54 -0.89
C ARG A 93 -17.63 -1.18 -1.07
N VAL A 94 -18.28 -1.79 -2.06
CA VAL A 94 -19.69 -1.60 -2.38
C VAL A 94 -20.49 -2.81 -1.89
N TYR A 95 -21.53 -2.55 -1.11
CA TYR A 95 -22.42 -3.58 -0.58
C TYR A 95 -23.75 -3.49 -1.32
N SER A 96 -24.09 -4.52 -2.10
CA SER A 96 -25.37 -4.59 -2.80
C SER A 96 -26.42 -5.29 -1.96
N HIS A 97 -27.67 -4.86 -2.09
CA HIS A 97 -28.81 -5.55 -1.49
C HIS A 97 -29.98 -5.58 -2.47
N SER A 98 -30.78 -6.65 -2.42
CA SER A 98 -32.02 -6.69 -3.17
C SER A 98 -33.09 -5.81 -2.49
N PRO A 99 -34.00 -5.19 -3.25
CA PRO A 99 -35.12 -4.46 -2.66
C PRO A 99 -35.89 -5.34 -1.67
N GLY A 100 -36.01 -4.89 -0.42
CA GLY A 100 -36.68 -5.64 0.66
C GLY A 100 -35.80 -6.61 1.45
N GLN A 101 -34.50 -6.72 1.14
CA GLN A 101 -33.52 -7.45 1.93
C GLN A 101 -32.47 -6.49 2.51
N GLU A 102 -31.90 -6.87 3.66
CA GLU A 102 -30.76 -6.16 4.23
C GLU A 102 -29.50 -6.34 3.37
N ALA A 103 -28.59 -5.37 3.46
CA ALA A 103 -27.32 -5.46 2.76
C ALA A 103 -26.45 -6.56 3.34
N ASN A 104 -25.89 -7.39 2.45
CA ASN A 104 -24.92 -8.40 2.83
C ASN A 104 -23.55 -7.72 3.04
N PHE A 105 -23.12 -7.63 4.31
CA PHE A 105 -21.83 -7.05 4.69
C PHE A 105 -20.67 -8.05 4.63
N ASP A 106 -20.94 -9.35 4.47
CA ASP A 106 -19.92 -10.39 4.44
C ASP A 106 -19.19 -10.45 3.08
N GLN A 107 -19.83 -10.01 2.00
CA GLN A 107 -19.28 -10.10 0.64
C GLN A 107 -19.39 -8.77 -0.13
N PRO A 108 -18.48 -7.81 0.14
CA PRO A 108 -18.41 -6.57 -0.63
C PRO A 108 -17.83 -6.77 -2.04
N PHE A 109 -18.29 -5.95 -2.97
CA PHE A 109 -17.61 -5.73 -4.24
C PHE A 109 -16.52 -4.67 -4.06
N VAL A 110 -15.27 -5.02 -4.35
CA VAL A 110 -14.12 -4.10 -4.26
C VAL A 110 -13.93 -3.38 -5.59
N LEU A 111 -13.96 -2.07 -5.64
CA LEU A 111 -13.74 -1.25 -6.84
C LEU A 111 -12.66 -0.19 -6.58
N PRO A 112 -11.95 0.31 -7.60
CA PRO A 112 -11.14 1.52 -7.46
C PRO A 112 -11.98 2.71 -7.00
N THR A 113 -11.38 3.60 -6.22
CA THR A 113 -12.00 4.89 -5.88
C THR A 113 -12.29 5.68 -7.16
N GLY A 114 -13.47 6.31 -7.23
CA GLY A 114 -13.92 7.04 -8.41
C GLY A 114 -14.61 6.19 -9.48
N SER A 115 -14.73 4.87 -9.27
CA SER A 115 -15.49 4.00 -10.17
C SER A 115 -16.96 4.38 -10.29
N THR A 116 -17.53 4.16 -11.47
CA THR A 116 -18.93 4.50 -11.77
C THR A 116 -19.88 3.33 -11.54
N VAL A 117 -21.18 3.63 -11.45
CA VAL A 117 -22.23 2.60 -11.34
C VAL A 117 -22.22 1.64 -12.54
N GLY A 118 -21.83 2.10 -13.73
CA GLY A 118 -21.68 1.22 -14.91
C GLY A 118 -20.47 0.28 -14.83
N GLU A 119 -19.39 0.70 -14.18
CA GLU A 119 -18.26 -0.20 -13.89
C GLU A 119 -18.63 -1.23 -12.81
N PHE A 120 -19.42 -0.80 -11.83
CA PHE A 120 -20.00 -1.71 -10.86
C PHE A 120 -20.92 -2.74 -11.52
N SER A 121 -21.83 -2.33 -12.41
CA SER A 121 -22.78 -3.25 -13.06
C SER A 121 -22.06 -4.33 -13.88
N ARG A 122 -20.97 -3.98 -14.58
CA ARG A 122 -20.09 -4.94 -15.28
C ARG A 122 -19.47 -5.99 -14.37
N LYS A 123 -19.19 -5.62 -13.12
CA LYS A 123 -18.60 -6.53 -12.12
C LYS A 123 -19.64 -7.47 -11.52
N VAL A 124 -20.90 -7.02 -11.42
CA VAL A 124 -22.04 -7.83 -10.95
C VAL A 124 -22.54 -8.78 -12.05
N HIS A 125 -22.66 -8.27 -13.28
CA HIS A 125 -23.15 -9.03 -14.45
C HIS A 125 -22.21 -8.83 -15.64
N LYS A 126 -21.71 -9.94 -16.21
CA LYS A 126 -20.73 -9.92 -17.33
C LYS A 126 -21.33 -9.59 -18.70
N ASP A 127 -22.63 -9.30 -18.76
CA ASP A 127 -23.40 -9.11 -20.00
C ASP A 127 -23.64 -7.63 -20.38
N PHE A 128 -22.98 -6.67 -19.70
CA PHE A 128 -23.12 -5.22 -19.87
C PHE A 128 -21.84 -4.52 -20.35
#